data_AF-A0A9R1WNM1-F1
#
_entry.id   AF-A0A9R1WNM1-F1
#
_cell.length_a   1.000
_cell.length_b   1.000
_cell.length_c   1.000
_cell.angle_alpha   90.00
_cell.angle_beta   90.00
_cell.angle_gamma   90.00
#
_symmetry.space_group_name_H-M   'P 1'
#
loop_
_entity.id
_entity.type
_entity.pdbx_description
1 polymer ?
#
loop_
_entity_poly.entity_id
_entity_poly.type
_entity_poly.pdbx_seq_one_letter_code
_entity_poly.pdbx_strand_id
1 'polypeptide(L)'
;MGPLSWYLKMLDVRPLYTKSISAGLIYAAADLTAQMMTMESWGSLNIIRTLRMSMFGLFFLGPAQHVWFNFLGRILPKRDMTTTFKKLVVGQIFYGPTCTAVFFIYNAFLQGESASEVGSRLRRDLVPTLTGGLMYWPVCDFFTYKIIPVHLQPLMNSSFSYLWTIYLTYMASLEKAIEA
;
A
#
# COMPACT_ATOMS: atom_id res chain seq x y z
N MET A 1 -3.60 18.02 -25.33
CA MET A 1 -3.66 17.67 -23.88
C MET A 1 -2.40 16.88 -23.54
N GLY A 2 -1.63 17.27 -22.52
CA GLY A 2 -0.45 16.52 -22.08
C GLY A 2 -0.80 15.29 -21.22
N PRO A 3 0.16 14.39 -20.93
CA PRO A 3 -0.07 13.17 -20.14
C PRO A 3 -0.67 13.45 -18.76
N LEU A 4 -0.17 14.49 -18.06
CA LEU A 4 -0.69 14.89 -16.75
C LEU A 4 -2.15 15.35 -16.83
N SER A 5 -2.48 16.21 -17.78
CA SER A 5 -3.86 16.70 -17.95
C SER A 5 -4.83 15.57 -18.34
N TRP A 6 -4.37 14.60 -19.12
CA TRP A 6 -5.14 13.40 -19.43
C TRP A 6 -5.39 12.56 -18.18
N TYR A 7 -4.37 12.32 -17.37
CA TYR A 7 -4.49 11.56 -16.13
C TYR A 7 -5.45 12.22 -15.13
N LEU A 8 -5.31 13.54 -14.92
CA LEU A 8 -6.22 14.30 -14.07
C LEU A 8 -7.66 14.22 -14.59
N LYS A 9 -7.88 14.35 -15.91
CA LYS A 9 -9.21 14.15 -16.51
C LYS A 9 -9.74 12.74 -16.26
N MET A 10 -8.90 11.71 -16.34
CA MET A 10 -9.33 10.33 -16.08
C MET A 10 -9.69 10.11 -14.59
N LEU A 11 -9.01 10.77 -13.67
CA LEU A 11 -9.39 10.77 -12.26
C LEU A 11 -10.79 11.37 -12.03
N ASP A 12 -11.25 12.28 -12.88
CA ASP A 12 -12.60 12.84 -12.78
C ASP A 12 -13.64 11.98 -13.51
N VAL A 13 -13.33 11.49 -14.71
CA VAL A 13 -14.30 10.75 -15.56
C VAL A 13 -14.45 9.28 -15.12
N ARG A 14 -13.37 8.63 -14.69
CA ARG A 14 -13.35 7.20 -14.30
C ARG A 14 -12.52 6.98 -13.01
N PRO A 15 -12.85 7.67 -11.90
CA PRO A 15 -12.01 7.74 -10.70
C PRO A 15 -11.58 6.38 -10.15
N LEU A 16 -12.51 5.44 -10.03
CA LEU A 16 -12.24 4.12 -9.45
C LEU A 16 -11.21 3.34 -10.28
N TYR A 17 -11.44 3.23 -11.59
CA TYR A 17 -10.55 2.49 -12.49
C TYR A 17 -9.17 3.14 -12.56
N THR A 18 -9.11 4.47 -12.69
CA THR A 18 -7.83 5.18 -12.77
C THR A 18 -7.00 4.97 -11.51
N LYS A 19 -7.59 5.13 -10.32
CA LYS A 19 -6.90 4.88 -9.04
C LYS A 19 -6.44 3.43 -8.90
N SER A 20 -7.27 2.49 -9.35
CA SER A 20 -6.98 1.06 -9.29
C SER A 20 -5.82 0.66 -10.21
N ILE A 21 -5.83 1.13 -11.45
CA ILE A 21 -4.73 0.92 -12.40
C ILE A 21 -3.44 1.54 -11.86
N SER A 22 -3.49 2.77 -11.34
CA SER A 22 -2.33 3.41 -10.72
C SER A 22 -1.77 2.60 -9.55
N ALA A 23 -2.62 2.12 -8.63
CA ALA A 23 -2.19 1.31 -7.50
C ALA A 23 -1.54 -0.01 -7.96
N GLY A 24 -2.11 -0.69 -8.96
CA GLY A 24 -1.54 -1.91 -9.53
C GLY A 24 -0.16 -1.67 -10.16
N LEU A 25 0.00 -0.62 -10.97
CA LEU A 25 1.28 -0.26 -11.58
C LEU A 25 2.35 0.09 -10.53
N ILE A 26 1.96 0.82 -9.48
CA ILE A 26 2.87 1.19 -8.40
C ILE A 26 3.31 -0.04 -7.61
N TYR A 27 2.40 -0.97 -7.31
CA TYR A 27 2.75 -2.23 -6.64
C TYR A 27 3.64 -3.13 -7.49
N ALA A 28 3.41 -3.17 -8.81
CA ALA A 28 4.30 -3.86 -9.73
C ALA A 28 5.71 -3.26 -9.69
N ALA A 29 5.82 -1.92 -9.78
CA ALA A 29 7.09 -1.21 -9.70
C ALA A 29 7.78 -1.45 -8.35
N ALA A 30 7.04 -1.39 -7.24
CA ALA A 30 7.56 -1.60 -5.89
C ALA A 30 8.19 -2.99 -5.75
N ASP A 31 7.50 -4.01 -6.24
CA ASP A 31 7.99 -5.38 -6.18
C ASP A 31 9.19 -5.62 -7.11
N LEU A 32 9.19 -5.05 -8.32
CA LEU A 32 10.35 -5.13 -9.22
C LEU A 32 11.59 -4.48 -8.58
N THR A 33 11.43 -3.28 -8.00
CA THR A 33 12.53 -2.61 -7.30
C THR A 33 13.01 -3.42 -6.10
N ALA A 34 12.09 -3.94 -5.28
CA ALA A 34 12.43 -4.78 -4.15
C ALA A 34 13.21 -6.03 -4.58
N GLN A 35 12.76 -6.71 -5.64
CA GLN A 35 13.46 -7.87 -6.18
C GLN A 35 14.87 -7.49 -6.64
N MET A 36 15.03 -6.42 -7.42
CA MET A 36 16.35 -5.95 -7.88
C MET A 36 17.31 -5.63 -6.74
N MET A 37 16.82 -5.12 -5.60
CA MET A 37 17.66 -4.82 -4.43
C MET A 37 18.20 -6.07 -3.72
N THR A 38 17.46 -7.18 -3.77
CA THR A 38 17.82 -8.43 -3.08
C THR A 38 18.36 -9.51 -4.01
N MET A 39 18.38 -9.25 -5.32
CA MET A 39 18.75 -10.23 -6.33
C MET A 39 20.27 -10.40 -6.37
N GLU A 40 20.72 -11.65 -6.32
CA GLU A 40 22.12 -11.99 -6.56
C GLU A 40 22.51 -11.74 -8.03
N SER A 41 23.81 -11.65 -8.32
CA SER A 41 24.36 -11.25 -9.63
C SER A 41 23.85 -12.05 -10.84
N TRP A 42 23.37 -13.29 -10.61
CA TRP A 42 22.84 -14.19 -11.64
C TRP A 42 21.36 -14.57 -11.41
N GLY A 43 20.68 -13.87 -10.50
CA GLY A 43 19.26 -14.09 -10.22
C GLY A 43 18.36 -13.59 -11.35
N SER A 44 17.14 -14.11 -11.41
CA SER A 44 16.11 -13.67 -12.35
C SER A 44 14.90 -13.08 -11.62
N LEU A 45 14.20 -12.16 -12.28
CA LEU A 45 12.99 -11.55 -11.74
C LEU A 45 11.84 -12.58 -11.73
N ASN A 46 11.19 -12.70 -10.58
CA ASN A 46 9.97 -13.50 -10.42
C ASN A 46 8.75 -12.67 -10.88
N ILE A 47 8.42 -12.80 -12.16
CA ILE A 47 7.28 -12.09 -12.78
C ILE A 47 5.94 -12.52 -12.18
N ILE A 48 5.80 -13.77 -11.73
CA ILE A 48 4.57 -14.26 -11.07
C ILE A 48 4.36 -13.52 -9.75
N ARG A 49 5.43 -13.29 -8.97
CA ARG A 49 5.38 -12.46 -7.76
C ARG A 49 4.96 -11.03 -8.07
N THR A 50 5.55 -10.41 -9.08
CA THR A 50 5.18 -9.04 -9.49
C THR A 50 3.74 -8.95 -9.96
N LEU A 51 3.26 -9.94 -10.71
CA LEU A 51 1.87 -10.01 -11.14
C LEU A 51 0.93 -10.11 -9.93
N ARG A 52 1.23 -10.96 -8.93
CA ARG A 52 0.44 -11.04 -7.70
C ARG A 52 0.36 -9.70 -6.97
N MET A 53 1.47 -8.98 -6.86
CA MET A 53 1.51 -7.65 -6.23
C MET A 53 0.71 -6.62 -7.02
N SER A 54 0.87 -6.60 -8.35
CA SER A 54 0.11 -5.73 -9.25
C SER A 54 -1.40 -5.97 -9.15
N MET A 55 -1.81 -7.24 -9.16
CA MET A 55 -3.22 -7.63 -9.04
C MET A 55 -3.80 -7.25 -7.67
N PHE A 56 -3.01 -7.32 -6.59
CA PHE A 56 -3.43 -6.80 -5.29
C PHE A 56 -3.71 -5.29 -5.35
N GLY A 57 -2.78 -4.52 -5.92
CA GLY A 57 -2.95 -3.08 -6.12
C GLY A 57 -4.20 -2.75 -6.94
N LEU A 58 -4.42 -3.50 -8.02
CA LEU A 58 -5.52 -3.30 -8.96
C LEU A 58 -6.90 -3.67 -8.38
N PHE A 59 -7.04 -4.83 -7.73
CA PHE A 59 -8.35 -5.36 -7.35
C PHE A 59 -8.73 -5.10 -5.89
N PHE A 60 -7.76 -4.91 -5.00
CA PHE A 60 -8.03 -4.74 -3.58
C PHE A 60 -7.68 -3.34 -3.10
N LEU A 61 -6.41 -2.94 -3.25
CA LEU A 61 -5.96 -1.68 -2.66
C LEU A 61 -6.58 -0.46 -3.33
N GLY A 62 -6.55 -0.37 -4.66
CA GLY A 62 -7.09 0.76 -5.40
C GLY A 62 -8.58 1.03 -5.10
N PRO A 63 -9.46 0.01 -5.18
CA PRO A 63 -10.85 0.15 -4.76
C PRO A 63 -11.00 0.52 -3.28
N ALA A 64 -10.25 -0.12 -2.37
CA ALA A 64 -10.29 0.19 -0.94
C ALA A 64 -9.89 1.64 -0.67
N GLN A 65 -8.80 2.13 -1.26
CA GLN A 65 -8.35 3.52 -1.18
C GLN A 65 -9.41 4.46 -1.74
N HIS A 66 -9.99 4.15 -2.90
CA HIS A 66 -11.04 4.97 -3.49
C HIS A 66 -12.21 5.13 -2.51
N VAL A 67 -12.71 4.04 -1.92
CA VAL A 67 -13.82 4.09 -0.97
C VAL A 67 -13.40 4.83 0.30
N TRP A 68 -12.25 4.48 0.88
CA TRP A 68 -11.75 5.02 2.14
C TRP A 68 -11.55 6.54 2.12
N PHE A 69 -10.77 7.04 1.16
CA PHE A 69 -10.44 8.47 1.09
C PHE A 69 -11.68 9.33 0.76
N ASN A 70 -12.59 8.83 -0.08
CA ASN A 70 -13.86 9.52 -0.32
C ASN A 70 -14.78 9.50 0.91
N PHE A 71 -14.88 8.36 1.61
CA PHE A 71 -15.66 8.24 2.83
C PHE A 71 -15.16 9.23 3.89
N LEU A 72 -13.87 9.22 4.21
CA LEU A 72 -13.27 10.18 5.15
C LEU A 72 -13.41 11.63 4.68
N GLY A 73 -13.30 11.87 3.37
CA GLY A 73 -13.54 13.19 2.79
C GLY A 73 -14.96 13.71 3.00
N ARG A 74 -15.96 12.82 3.09
CA ARG A 74 -17.37 13.17 3.35
C ARG A 74 -17.65 13.38 4.84
N ILE A 75 -17.19 12.46 5.69
CA ILE A 75 -17.50 12.51 7.13
C ILE A 75 -16.60 13.47 7.92
N LEU A 76 -15.40 13.75 7.40
CA LEU A 76 -14.40 14.62 8.02
C LEU A 76 -13.86 15.60 6.94
N PRO A 77 -14.68 16.51 6.39
CA PRO A 77 -14.30 17.30 5.20
C PRO A 77 -13.21 18.34 5.48
N LYS A 78 -13.07 18.78 6.74
CA LYS A 78 -12.10 19.81 7.11
C LYS A 78 -10.64 19.30 7.01
N ARG A 79 -9.72 20.26 6.90
CA ARG A 79 -8.26 20.05 6.92
C ARG A 79 -7.58 20.80 8.07
N ASP A 80 -8.33 21.15 9.11
CA ASP A 80 -7.76 21.62 10.37
C ASP A 80 -7.01 20.48 11.09
N MET A 81 -6.15 20.84 12.05
CA MET A 81 -5.31 19.85 12.74
C MET A 81 -6.14 18.78 13.44
N THR A 82 -7.20 19.16 14.14
CA THR A 82 -8.09 18.23 14.85
C THR A 82 -8.69 17.18 13.91
N THR A 83 -9.17 17.61 12.75
CA THR A 83 -9.79 16.73 11.75
C THR A 83 -8.75 15.82 11.10
N THR A 84 -7.55 16.34 10.81
CA THR A 84 -6.43 15.53 10.32
C THR A 84 -6.05 14.44 11.33
N PHE A 85 -5.89 14.78 12.61
CA PHE A 85 -5.59 13.79 13.65
C PHE A 85 -6.71 12.75 13.81
N LYS A 86 -7.98 13.14 13.71
CA LYS A 86 -9.10 12.17 13.70
C LYS A 86 -8.98 11.18 12.55
N LYS A 87 -8.70 11.65 11.32
CA LYS A 87 -8.48 10.78 10.15
C LYS A 87 -7.30 9.83 10.36
N LEU A 88 -6.21 10.31 10.97
CA LEU A 88 -5.05 9.49 11.31
C LEU A 88 -5.42 8.36 12.26
N VAL A 89 -6.05 8.67 13.40
CA VAL A 89 -6.42 7.65 14.40
C VAL A 89 -7.36 6.61 13.78
N VAL A 90 -8.38 7.05 13.05
CA VAL A 90 -9.32 6.16 12.37
C VAL A 90 -8.61 5.29 11.31
N GLY A 91 -7.67 5.87 10.56
CA GLY A 91 -6.84 5.13 9.59
C GLY A 91 -5.97 4.06 10.24
N GLN A 92 -5.30 4.41 11.34
CA GLN A 92 -4.40 3.50 12.05
C GLN A 92 -5.14 2.34 12.74
N ILE A 93 -6.37 2.58 13.23
CA ILE A 93 -7.15 1.54 13.91
C ILE A 93 -7.87 0.62 12.92
N PHE A 94 -8.41 1.17 11.83
CA PHE A 94 -9.27 0.40 10.93
C PHE A 94 -8.63 0.09 9.59
N TYR A 95 -8.20 1.13 8.87
CA TYR A 95 -7.77 0.98 7.48
C TYR A 95 -6.45 0.21 7.36
N GLY A 96 -5.41 0.64 8.10
CA GLY A 96 -4.11 -0.01 8.09
C GLY A 96 -4.19 -1.50 8.43
N PRO A 97 -4.73 -1.89 9.60
CA PRO A 97 -4.87 -3.28 10.00
C PRO A 97 -5.67 -4.12 9.01
N THR A 98 -6.77 -3.59 8.48
CA THR A 98 -7.59 -4.30 7.49
C THR A 98 -6.84 -4.52 6.20
N CYS A 99 -6.20 -3.48 5.64
CA CYS A 99 -5.43 -3.60 4.40
C CYS A 99 -4.25 -4.57 4.54
N THR A 100 -3.52 -4.51 5.66
CA THR A 100 -2.40 -5.42 5.92
C THR A 100 -2.86 -6.87 6.10
N ALA A 101 -3.96 -7.10 6.82
CA ALA A 101 -4.52 -8.45 6.98
C ALA A 101 -4.99 -9.02 5.64
N VAL A 102 -5.72 -8.24 4.84
CA VAL A 102 -6.16 -8.66 3.48
C VAL A 102 -4.97 -8.94 2.58
N PHE A 103 -3.90 -8.13 2.65
CA PHE A 103 -2.66 -8.38 1.91
C PHE A 103 -2.03 -9.73 2.27
N PHE A 104 -1.91 -10.05 3.55
CA PHE A 104 -1.34 -11.33 3.98
C PHE A 104 -2.21 -12.52 3.60
N ILE A 105 -3.54 -12.42 3.78
CA ILE A 105 -4.49 -13.47 3.39
C ILE A 105 -4.40 -13.72 1.88
N TYR A 106 -4.45 -12.65 1.08
CA TYR A 106 -4.36 -12.71 -0.37
C TYR A 106 -3.07 -13.41 -0.82
N ASN A 107 -1.93 -13.00 -0.27
CA ASN A 107 -0.64 -13.58 -0.64
C ASN A 107 -0.50 -15.04 -0.20
N ALA A 108 -0.98 -15.39 0.99
CA ALA A 108 -0.92 -16.76 1.48
C ALA A 108 -1.78 -17.70 0.63
N PHE A 109 -2.99 -17.27 0.30
CA PHE A 109 -3.89 -18.02 -0.58
C PHE A 109 -3.27 -18.27 -1.97
N LEU A 110 -2.67 -17.23 -2.58
CA LEU A 110 -1.98 -17.38 -3.87
C LEU A 110 -0.62 -18.10 -3.79
N GLN A 111 -0.15 -18.41 -2.59
CA GLN A 111 1.02 -19.28 -2.36
C GLN A 111 0.59 -20.73 -2.08
N GLY A 112 -0.71 -21.02 -2.05
CA GLY A 112 -1.24 -22.36 -1.81
C GLY A 112 -1.26 -22.76 -0.33
N GLU A 113 -1.12 -21.80 0.59
CA GLU A 113 -1.21 -22.08 2.03
C GLU A 113 -2.62 -22.50 2.44
N SER A 114 -2.69 -23.50 3.31
CA SER A 114 -3.90 -23.94 3.98
C SER A 114 -4.43 -22.88 4.96
N ALA A 115 -5.70 -22.98 5.35
CA ALA A 115 -6.32 -22.01 6.26
C ALA A 115 -5.61 -21.90 7.62
N SER A 116 -5.04 -22.99 8.14
CA SER A 116 -4.24 -22.99 9.37
C SER A 116 -2.92 -22.25 9.19
N GLU A 117 -2.25 -22.41 8.05
CA GLU A 117 -1.02 -21.69 7.71
C GLU A 117 -1.27 -20.19 7.53
N VAL A 118 -2.37 -19.80 6.88
CA VAL A 118 -2.78 -18.39 6.78
C VAL A 118 -3.00 -17.79 8.18
N GLY A 119 -3.68 -18.52 9.07
CA GLY A 119 -3.90 -18.09 10.45
C GLY A 119 -2.58 -17.93 11.24
N SER A 120 -1.63 -18.83 11.03
CA SER A 120 -0.29 -18.77 11.62
C SER A 120 0.48 -17.54 11.11
N ARG A 121 0.47 -17.31 9.79
CA ARG A 121 1.11 -16.14 9.15
C ARG A 121 0.55 -14.83 9.69
N LEU A 122 -0.77 -14.70 9.82
CA LEU A 122 -1.36 -13.50 10.38
C LEU A 122 -0.92 -13.26 11.83
N ARG A 123 -0.88 -14.31 12.66
CA ARG A 123 -0.42 -14.17 14.07
C ARG A 123 1.06 -13.79 14.16
N ARG A 124 1.88 -14.33 13.25
CA ARG A 124 3.33 -14.08 13.20
C ARG A 124 3.66 -12.69 12.66
N ASP A 125 3.06 -12.29 11.54
CA ASP A 125 3.55 -11.16 10.74
C ASP A 125 2.70 -9.89 10.85
N LEU A 126 1.42 -10.00 11.21
CA LEU A 126 0.51 -8.84 11.23
C LEU A 126 0.93 -7.80 12.26
N VAL A 127 1.12 -8.21 13.51
CA VAL A 127 1.49 -7.30 14.59
C VAL A 127 2.87 -6.67 14.34
N PRO A 128 3.94 -7.43 14.02
CA PRO A 128 5.23 -6.84 13.70
C PRO A 128 5.18 -5.84 12.55
N THR A 129 4.43 -6.14 11.48
CA THR A 129 4.28 -5.24 10.32
C THR A 129 3.57 -3.95 10.71
N LEU A 130 2.49 -4.04 11.51
CA LEU A 130 1.78 -2.87 12.00
C LEU A 130 2.66 -2.03 12.92
N THR A 131 3.37 -2.65 13.86
CA THR A 131 4.26 -1.94 14.79
C THR A 131 5.42 -1.26 14.08
N GLY A 132 6.04 -1.93 13.09
CA GLY A 132 7.08 -1.31 12.27
C GLY A 132 6.56 -0.10 11.48
N GLY A 133 5.29 -0.15 11.10
CA GLY A 133 4.61 0.92 10.37
C GLY A 133 4.18 2.12 11.23
N LEU A 134 4.18 2.01 12.57
CA LEU A 134 3.58 3.03 13.46
C LEU A 134 4.28 4.39 13.41
N MET A 135 5.55 4.46 13.03
CA MET A 135 6.22 5.76 12.81
C MET A 135 6.08 6.24 11.37
N TYR A 136 6.06 5.32 10.41
CA TYR A 136 6.04 5.63 9.00
C TYR A 136 4.67 6.12 8.53
N TRP A 137 3.62 5.32 8.77
CA TRP A 137 2.29 5.57 8.21
C TRP A 137 1.62 6.82 8.78
N PRO A 138 1.67 7.14 10.08
CA PRO A 138 1.08 8.39 10.58
C PRO A 138 1.68 9.64 9.96
N VAL A 139 2.99 9.65 9.67
CA VAL A 139 3.65 10.78 9.00
C VAL A 139 3.13 10.90 7.56
N CYS A 140 3.16 9.80 6.80
CA CYS A 140 2.67 9.75 5.42
C CYS A 140 1.18 10.16 5.31
N ASP A 141 0.35 9.62 6.19
CA ASP A 141 -1.08 9.93 6.22
C ASP A 141 -1.33 11.37 6.68
N PHE A 142 -0.50 11.93 7.56
CA PHE A 142 -0.65 13.32 8.01
C PHE A 142 -0.49 14.25 6.80
N PHE A 143 0.59 14.07 6.03
CA PHE A 143 0.82 14.84 4.81
C PHE A 143 -0.30 14.62 3.79
N THR A 144 -0.72 13.38 3.60
CA THR A 144 -1.81 13.01 2.68
C THR A 144 -3.11 13.72 3.03
N TYR A 145 -3.55 13.69 4.28
CA TYR A 145 -4.82 14.30 4.69
C TYR A 145 -4.76 15.83 4.83
N LYS A 146 -3.60 16.38 5.22
CA LYS A 146 -3.44 17.82 5.44
C LYS A 146 -3.28 18.60 4.14
N ILE A 147 -2.48 18.08 3.20
CA ILE A 147 -2.02 18.83 2.02
C ILE A 147 -2.76 18.37 0.76
N ILE A 148 -2.92 17.06 0.58
CA ILE A 148 -3.30 16.50 -0.71
C ILE A 148 -4.83 16.53 -0.94
N PRO A 149 -5.31 16.96 -2.11
CA PRO A 149 -6.71 16.87 -2.50
C PRO A 149 -7.23 15.42 -2.49
N VAL A 150 -8.47 15.20 -2.04
CA VAL A 150 -9.07 13.85 -1.85
C VAL A 150 -8.95 12.95 -3.09
N HIS A 151 -9.10 13.50 -4.29
CA HIS A 151 -8.99 12.73 -5.52
C HIS A 151 -7.56 12.22 -5.81
N LEU A 152 -6.52 12.86 -5.27
CA LEU A 152 -5.10 12.47 -5.39
C LEU A 152 -4.58 11.68 -4.18
N GLN A 153 -5.30 11.63 -3.06
CA GLN A 153 -4.86 10.89 -1.86
C GLN A 153 -4.57 9.40 -2.11
N PRO A 154 -5.38 8.65 -2.90
CA PRO A 154 -5.06 7.27 -3.27
C PRO A 154 -3.71 7.11 -3.99
N LEU A 155 -3.40 8.05 -4.90
CA LEU A 155 -2.12 8.04 -5.62
C LEU A 155 -0.97 8.28 -4.63
N MET A 156 -1.10 9.29 -3.77
CA MET A 156 -0.09 9.60 -2.77
C MET A 156 0.15 8.43 -1.79
N ASN A 157 -0.92 7.84 -1.27
CA ASN A 157 -0.82 6.70 -0.36
C ASN A 157 -0.18 5.46 -1.04
N SER A 158 -0.48 5.23 -2.33
CA SER A 158 0.20 4.19 -3.11
C SER A 158 1.69 4.49 -3.31
N SER A 159 2.06 5.74 -3.58
CA SER A 159 3.47 6.15 -3.67
C SER A 159 4.22 5.95 -2.35
N PHE A 160 3.60 6.21 -1.20
CA PHE A 160 4.19 5.86 0.09
C PHE A 160 4.29 4.34 0.27
N SER A 161 3.30 3.57 -0.19
CA SER A 161 3.39 2.09 -0.17
C SER A 161 4.58 1.54 -0.97
N TYR A 162 4.95 2.19 -2.08
CA TYR A 162 6.17 1.86 -2.83
C TYR A 162 7.44 2.05 -1.97
N LEU A 163 7.57 3.19 -1.31
CA LEU A 163 8.71 3.48 -0.43
C LEU A 163 8.75 2.54 0.78
N TRP A 164 7.59 2.25 1.37
CA TRP A 164 7.46 1.29 2.45
C TRP A 164 7.93 -0.11 2.05
N THR A 165 7.58 -0.56 0.84
CA THR A 165 8.00 -1.87 0.31
C THR A 165 9.52 -1.96 0.17
N ILE A 166 10.14 -0.88 -0.33
CA ILE A 166 11.60 -0.77 -0.43
C ILE A 166 12.25 -0.79 0.95
N TYR A 167 11.73 -0.02 1.89
CA TYR A 167 12.22 0.03 3.26
C TYR A 167 12.17 -1.34 3.94
N LEU A 168 11.03 -2.04 3.87
CA LEU A 168 10.90 -3.38 4.43
C LEU A 168 11.88 -4.37 3.80
N THR A 169 12.06 -4.28 2.48
CA THR A 169 13.01 -5.12 1.74
C THR A 169 14.44 -4.88 2.20
N TYR A 170 14.83 -3.61 2.35
CA TYR A 170 16.14 -3.23 2.84
C TYR A 170 16.39 -3.73 4.26
N MET A 171 15.45 -3.49 5.18
CA MET A 171 15.56 -3.96 6.58
C MET A 171 15.69 -5.48 6.66
N ALA A 172 14.88 -6.22 5.90
CA ALA A 172 14.97 -7.68 5.84
C ALA A 172 16.31 -8.17 5.25
N SER A 173 16.89 -7.45 4.29
CA SER A 173 18.21 -7.79 3.74
C SER A 173 19.33 -7.53 4.75
N LEU A 174 19.20 -6.49 5.57
CA LEU A 174 20.17 -6.15 6.60
C LEU A 174 20.16 -7.18 7.74
N GLU A 175 18.98 -7.60 8.19
CA GLU A 175 18.82 -8.62 9.23
C GLU A 175 19.50 -9.95 8.82
N LYS A 176 19.26 -10.40 7.59
CA LYS A 176 19.94 -11.59 7.03
C LYS A 176 21.46 -11.46 6.98
N ALA A 177 21.99 -10.26 6.73
CA ALA A 177 23.42 -10.02 6.68
C ALA A 177 24.06 -9.98 8.08
N ILE A 178 23.31 -9.65 9.12
CA ILE A 178 23.77 -9.67 10.52
C ILE A 178 23.78 -11.09 11.08
N GLU A 179 22.85 -11.95 10.62
CA GLU A 179 22.74 -13.35 11.04
C GLU A 179 23.71 -14.31 10.32
N ALA A 180 24.35 -13.87 9.22
CA ALA A 180 25.27 -14.66 8.41
C ALA A 180 26.73 -14.53 8.88
#